data_AF-W7YJ40-F1
#
_entry.id   AF-W7YJ40-F1
#
_cell.length_a   1.000
_cell.length_b   1.000
_cell.length_c   1.000
_cell.angle_alpha   90.00
_cell.angle_beta   90.00
_cell.angle_gamma   90.00
#
_symmetry.space_group_name_H-M   'P 1'
#
loop_
_entity.id
_entity.type
_entity.pdbx_description
1 polymer ?
#
loop_
_entity_poly.entity_id
_entity_poly.type
_entity_poly.pdbx_seq_one_letter_code
_entity_poly.pdbx_strand_id
1 'polypeptide(L)'
;MKVGQHVTRGEKIGNQGNTGKSTGAHLHYEIRKKYSPSFGWTETESGVVEPTRYLQEYYKNEGIKEEIEMKLVDANLIIDKYLKPAWGASKSISEKNDIGRLADILRVASGQKPQNN
;
A
#
# COMPACT_ATOMS: atom_id res chain seq x y z
N MET A 1 -11.48 -19.40 -22.24
CA MET A 1 -11.73 -18.02 -22.69
C MET A 1 -12.28 -18.05 -24.11
N LYS A 2 -13.38 -17.34 -24.37
CA LYS A 2 -13.94 -17.13 -25.71
C LYS A 2 -14.10 -15.63 -25.97
N VAL A 3 -14.06 -15.21 -27.24
CA VAL A 3 -14.28 -13.81 -27.62
C VAL A 3 -15.66 -13.36 -27.12
N GLY A 4 -15.71 -12.20 -26.47
CA GLY A 4 -16.94 -11.65 -25.86
C GLY A 4 -17.19 -12.07 -24.40
N GLN A 5 -16.36 -12.92 -23.82
CA GLN A 5 -16.44 -13.27 -22.40
C GLN A 5 -16.03 -12.07 -21.53
N HIS A 6 -16.91 -11.68 -20.60
CA HIS A 6 -16.55 -10.76 -19.52
C HIS A 6 -15.76 -11.53 -18.46
N VAL A 7 -14.69 -10.92 -17.96
CA VAL A 7 -13.86 -11.51 -16.90
C VAL A 7 -13.73 -10.55 -15.74
N THR A 8 -13.59 -11.14 -14.56
CA THR A 8 -13.37 -10.39 -13.31
C THR A 8 -11.90 -10.43 -12.91
N ARG A 9 -11.44 -9.44 -12.14
CA ARG A 9 -10.07 -9.42 -11.63
C ARG A 9 -9.85 -10.66 -10.75
N GLY A 10 -8.73 -11.36 -10.97
CA GLY A 10 -8.38 -12.60 -10.27
C GLY A 10 -8.88 -13.87 -10.96
N GLU A 11 -9.71 -13.76 -11.99
CA GLU A 11 -10.13 -14.89 -12.79
C GLU A 11 -8.96 -15.46 -13.62
N LYS A 12 -8.83 -16.79 -13.64
CA LYS A 12 -7.80 -17.46 -14.43
C LYS A 12 -8.16 -17.42 -15.92
N ILE A 13 -7.44 -16.59 -16.68
CA ILE A 13 -7.66 -16.41 -18.12
C ILE A 13 -6.72 -17.23 -19.02
N GLY A 14 -5.68 -17.84 -18.47
CA GLY A 14 -4.70 -18.63 -19.23
C GLY A 14 -3.57 -19.21 -18.38
N ASN A 15 -2.61 -19.84 -19.03
CA ASN A 15 -1.35 -20.31 -18.43
C ASN A 15 -0.17 -19.60 -19.11
N GLN A 16 0.91 -19.35 -18.38
CA GLN A 16 2.17 -18.87 -18.97
C GLN A 16 2.78 -19.93 -19.90
N GLY A 17 3.57 -19.50 -20.88
CA GLY A 17 4.17 -20.40 -21.87
C GLY A 17 5.32 -19.77 -22.65
N ASN A 18 5.72 -20.43 -23.74
CA ASN A 18 6.83 -20.01 -24.59
C ASN A 18 6.55 -20.32 -26.07
N THR A 19 5.34 -20.08 -26.56
CA THR A 19 4.92 -20.48 -27.92
C THR A 19 5.37 -19.50 -29.03
N GLY A 20 6.04 -18.40 -28.67
CA GLY A 20 6.57 -17.40 -29.61
C GLY A 20 8.09 -17.52 -29.81
N LYS A 21 8.67 -16.54 -30.51
CA LYS A 21 10.13 -16.37 -30.58
C LYS A 21 10.61 -15.67 -29.31
N SER A 22 10.91 -16.45 -28.28
CA SER A 22 11.35 -15.96 -26.99
C SER A 22 12.44 -16.85 -26.41
N THR A 23 13.32 -16.25 -25.60
CA THR A 23 14.49 -16.92 -25.00
C THR A 23 14.13 -17.86 -23.85
N GLY A 24 12.92 -17.78 -23.32
CA GLY A 24 12.39 -18.61 -22.24
C GLY A 24 10.93 -18.30 -21.93
N ALA A 25 10.28 -19.15 -21.13
CA ALA A 25 8.88 -18.97 -20.75
C ALA A 25 8.67 -17.72 -19.89
N HIS A 26 7.77 -16.85 -20.33
CA HIS A 26 7.39 -15.63 -19.62
C HIS A 26 5.99 -15.18 -20.03
N LEU A 27 5.44 -14.20 -19.31
CA LEU A 27 4.17 -13.55 -19.64
C LEU A 27 4.45 -12.19 -20.28
N HIS A 28 3.91 -11.98 -21.48
CA HIS A 28 3.88 -10.66 -22.10
C HIS A 28 2.67 -9.88 -21.59
N TYR A 29 2.90 -8.69 -21.04
CA TYR A 29 1.84 -7.85 -20.47
C TYR A 29 1.93 -6.43 -21.01
N GLU A 30 0.84 -5.95 -21.58
CA GLU A 30 0.73 -4.60 -22.16
C GLU A 30 -0.56 -3.93 -21.69
N ILE A 31 -0.48 -2.60 -21.54
CA ILE A 31 -1.65 -1.76 -21.27
C ILE A 31 -1.74 -0.71 -22.35
N ARG A 32 -2.93 -0.56 -22.93
CA ARG A 32 -3.22 0.38 -24.01
C ARG A 32 -4.39 1.27 -23.60
N LYS A 33 -4.35 2.55 -24.01
CA LYS A 33 -5.36 3.55 -23.59
C LYS A 33 -6.71 3.38 -24.27
N LYS A 34 -6.73 2.78 -25.47
CA LYS A 34 -7.93 2.54 -26.28
C LYS A 34 -7.85 1.15 -26.90
N TYR A 35 -8.98 0.60 -27.34
CA TYR A 35 -9.01 -0.67 -28.09
C TYR A 35 -9.24 -0.44 -29.60
N SER A 36 -9.76 0.72 -30.02
CA SER A 36 -9.96 1.07 -31.43
C SER A 36 -8.80 1.92 -31.96
N PRO A 37 -8.45 1.83 -33.26
CA PRO A 37 -9.07 1.01 -34.31
C PRO A 37 -8.57 -0.44 -34.37
N SER A 38 -7.32 -0.73 -33.98
CA SER A 38 -6.68 -2.05 -34.12
C SER A 38 -6.10 -2.53 -32.79
N PHE A 39 -6.96 -2.85 -31.82
CA PHE A 39 -6.57 -3.18 -30.44
C PHE A 39 -5.74 -2.06 -29.80
N GLY A 40 -6.01 -0.80 -30.15
CA GLY A 40 -5.29 0.35 -29.61
C GLY A 40 -3.87 0.55 -30.12
N TRP A 41 -3.48 -0.13 -31.19
CA TRP A 41 -2.18 0.08 -31.80
C TRP A 41 -2.05 1.50 -32.36
N THR A 42 -0.91 2.12 -32.11
CA THR A 42 -0.51 3.44 -32.62
C THR A 42 0.94 3.38 -33.08
N GLU A 43 1.28 4.16 -34.11
CA GLU A 43 2.68 4.28 -34.57
C GLU A 43 3.60 4.95 -33.54
N THR A 44 3.02 5.74 -32.63
CA THR A 44 3.73 6.47 -31.58
C THR A 44 3.41 5.92 -30.20
N GLU A 45 4.23 6.25 -29.20
CA GLU A 45 4.01 5.87 -27.79
C GLU A 45 2.74 6.49 -27.17
N SER A 46 2.06 7.37 -27.89
CA SER A 46 0.85 8.07 -27.40
C SER A 46 -0.29 7.12 -27.00
N GLY A 47 -0.42 5.96 -27.65
CA GLY A 47 -1.48 4.97 -27.40
C GLY A 47 -1.18 3.94 -26.31
N VAL A 48 0.06 3.86 -25.85
CA VAL A 48 0.49 2.88 -24.84
C VAL A 48 0.61 3.52 -23.45
N VAL A 49 0.54 2.67 -22.43
CA VAL A 49 0.84 3.03 -21.04
C VAL A 49 2.08 2.27 -20.66
N GLU A 50 3.00 2.92 -19.95
CA GLU A 50 4.17 2.25 -19.40
C GLU A 50 3.69 1.25 -18.32
N PRO A 51 3.79 -0.07 -18.59
CA PRO A 51 3.14 -1.08 -17.75
C PRO A 51 3.82 -1.22 -16.39
N THR A 52 5.12 -0.93 -16.29
CA THR A 52 5.87 -1.01 -15.03
C THR A 52 5.33 -0.02 -14.02
N ARG A 53 5.12 1.23 -14.43
CA ARG A 53 4.58 2.32 -13.62
C ARG A 53 3.16 2.00 -13.19
N TYR A 54 2.33 1.48 -14.09
CA TYR A 54 0.99 1.05 -13.71
C TYR A 54 1.03 -0.03 -12.63
N LEU A 55 1.87 -1.06 -12.77
CA LEU A 55 1.98 -2.12 -11.78
C LEU A 55 2.57 -1.61 -10.46
N GLN A 56 3.58 -0.74 -10.50
CA GLN A 56 4.16 -0.12 -9.32
C GLN A 56 3.13 0.73 -8.57
N GLU A 57 2.37 1.59 -9.26
CA GLU A 57 1.28 2.37 -8.67
C GLU A 57 0.19 1.45 -8.11
N TYR A 58 -0.16 0.39 -8.85
CA TYR A 58 -1.14 -0.61 -8.41
C TYR A 58 -0.72 -1.30 -7.11
N TYR A 59 0.50 -1.86 -7.07
CA TYR A 59 1.00 -2.57 -5.89
C TYR A 59 1.40 -1.62 -4.76
N LYS A 60 1.73 -0.36 -5.05
CA LYS A 60 1.84 0.67 -4.01
C LYS A 60 0.48 0.89 -3.34
N ASN A 61 -0.59 0.98 -4.12
CA ASN A 61 -1.93 1.24 -3.58
C ASN A 61 -2.59 -0.02 -2.97
N GLU A 62 -2.25 -1.23 -3.44
CA GLU A 62 -2.75 -2.49 -2.89
C GLU A 62 -1.88 -3.01 -1.72
N GLY A 63 -0.58 -2.69 -1.72
CA GLY A 63 0.36 -2.96 -0.63
C GLY A 63 0.23 -2.00 0.55
N ILE A 64 -0.47 -0.87 0.39
CA ILE A 64 -0.90 0.02 1.47
C ILE A 64 -2.37 -0.30 1.82
N LYS A 65 -2.66 -1.58 2.10
CA LYS A 65 -3.88 -2.01 2.80
C LYS A 65 -3.59 -2.68 4.14
N GLU A 66 -2.32 -2.85 4.50
CA GLU A 66 -1.93 -2.76 5.89
C GLU A 66 -1.74 -1.27 6.17
N GLU A 67 -2.84 -0.56 6.41
CA GLU A 67 -2.76 0.59 7.30
C GLU A 67 -2.05 0.06 8.55
N ILE A 68 -0.85 0.57 8.85
CA ILE A 68 -0.21 0.32 10.13
C ILE A 68 -1.05 1.10 11.14
N GLU A 69 -2.23 0.58 11.43
CA GLU A 69 -3.14 1.07 12.44
C GLU A 69 -2.45 0.77 13.77
N MET A 70 -2.22 1.81 14.56
CA MET A 70 -1.65 1.65 15.89
C MET A 70 -2.64 0.85 16.73
N LYS A 71 -2.34 -0.41 17.01
CA LYS A 71 -3.22 -1.23 17.85
C LYS A 71 -3.20 -0.69 19.28
N LEU A 72 -4.35 -0.75 19.94
CA LEU A 72 -4.50 -0.37 21.35
C LEU A 72 -3.48 -1.09 22.26
N VAL A 73 -3.18 -2.35 21.97
CA VAL A 73 -2.19 -3.14 22.73
C VAL A 73 -0.78 -2.57 22.55
N ASP A 74 -0.39 -2.22 21.33
CA ASP A 74 0.95 -1.70 21.03
C ASP A 74 1.11 -0.27 21.57
N ALA A 75 0.09 0.57 21.43
CA ALA A 75 0.07 1.92 22.03
C ALA A 75 0.24 1.85 23.55
N ASN A 76 -0.58 1.04 24.23
CA ASN A 76 -0.48 0.87 25.68
C ASN A 76 0.87 0.28 26.10
N LEU A 77 1.42 -0.68 25.35
CA LEU A 77 2.74 -1.23 25.62
C LEU A 77 3.82 -0.15 25.54
N ILE A 78 3.79 0.70 24.51
CA ILE A 78 4.77 1.77 24.34
C ILE A 78 4.64 2.79 25.49
N ILE A 79 3.41 3.20 25.79
CA ILE A 79 3.12 4.15 26.86
C ILE A 79 3.57 3.61 28.21
N ASP A 80 3.23 2.36 28.54
CA ASP A 80 3.45 1.80 29.87
C ASP A 80 4.89 1.37 30.09
N LYS A 81 5.51 0.80 29.06
CA LYS A 81 6.87 0.27 29.17
C LYS A 81 7.94 1.34 29.03
N TYR A 82 7.71 2.39 28.24
CA TYR A 82 8.73 3.39 27.92
C TYR A 82 8.36 4.80 28.38
N LEU A 83 7.15 5.28 28.08
CA LEU A 83 6.80 6.69 28.34
C LEU A 83 6.49 6.96 29.82
N LYS A 84 5.75 6.09 30.51
CA LYS A 84 5.43 6.25 31.95
C LYS A 84 6.70 6.28 32.83
N PRO A 85 7.67 5.34 32.68
CA PRO A 85 8.91 5.41 33.44
C PRO A 85 9.73 6.67 33.11
N ALA A 86 9.81 7.05 31.83
CA ALA A 86 10.52 8.27 31.41
C ALA A 86 9.91 9.54 32.02
N TRP A 87 8.58 9.62 32.07
CA TRP A 87 7.86 10.74 32.70
C TRP A 87 8.14 10.82 34.21
N GLY A 88 8.18 9.67 34.90
CA GLY A 88 8.50 9.59 36.33
C GLY A 88 9.95 9.93 36.64
N ALA A 89 10.89 9.56 35.77
CA ALA A 89 12.31 9.81 35.93
C ALA A 89 12.73 11.25 35.57
N SER A 90 11.97 11.93 34.71
CA SER A 90 12.30 13.31 34.29
C SER A 90 12.13 14.31 35.43
N LYS A 91 13.08 15.25 35.51
CA LYS A 91 13.06 16.40 36.44
C LYS A 91 12.59 17.69 35.77
N SER A 92 12.52 17.70 34.44
CA SER A 92 12.14 18.87 33.64
C SER A 92 10.64 18.86 33.34
N ILE A 93 9.96 19.97 33.65
CA ILE A 93 8.54 20.14 33.30
C ILE A 93 8.33 20.08 31.78
N SER A 94 9.26 20.65 31.00
CA SER A 94 9.19 20.61 29.53
C SER A 94 9.24 19.19 29.00
N GLU A 95 10.15 18.36 29.50
CA GLU A 95 10.26 16.96 29.08
C GLU A 95 9.03 16.15 29.49
N LYS A 96 8.48 16.40 30.69
CA LYS A 96 7.23 15.78 31.12
C LYS A 96 6.06 16.12 30.20
N ASN A 97 5.97 17.37 29.74
CA ASN A 97 4.95 17.82 28.80
C ASN A 97 5.13 17.15 27.42
N ASP A 98 6.36 17.04 26.93
CA ASP A 98 6.64 16.35 25.66
C ASP A 98 6.31 14.85 25.73
N ILE A 99 6.69 14.17 26.82
CA ILE A 99 6.38 12.76 27.02
C ILE A 99 4.85 12.56 27.14
N GLY A 100 4.15 13.47 27.82
CA GLY A 100 2.69 13.46 27.90
C GLY A 100 2.03 13.62 26.52
N ARG A 101 2.49 14.59 25.73
CA ARG A 101 2.04 14.82 24.35
C ARG A 101 2.26 13.60 23.46
N LEU A 102 3.43 12.96 23.55
CA LEU A 102 3.73 11.73 22.80
C LEU A 102 2.79 10.58 23.20
N ALA A 103 2.49 10.43 24.49
CA ALA A 103 1.56 9.42 24.95
C ALA A 103 0.14 9.66 24.40
N ASP A 104 -0.30 10.92 24.31
CA ASP A 104 -1.63 11.25 23.76
C ASP A 104 -1.73 11.07 22.25
N ILE A 105 -0.65 11.33 21.51
CA ILE A 105 -0.59 10.99 20.08
C ILE A 105 -0.79 9.49 19.88
N LEU A 106 -0.12 8.65 20.68
CA LEU A 106 -0.27 7.19 20.60
C LEU A 106 -1.68 6.71 20.99
N ARG A 107 -2.30 7.35 22.00
CA ARG A 107 -3.69 7.09 22.37
C ARG A 107 -4.64 7.42 21.23
N VAL A 108 -4.56 8.62 20.67
CA VAL A 108 -5.43 9.06 19.57
C VAL A 108 -5.23 8.19 18.33
N ALA A 109 -3.98 7.87 17.98
CA ALA A 109 -3.67 6.98 16.86
C ALA A 109 -4.23 5.56 17.01
N SER A 110 -4.49 5.11 18.25
CA SER A 110 -5.13 3.83 18.56
C SER A 110 -6.62 3.92 18.91
N GLY A 111 -7.25 5.08 18.66
CA GLY A 111 -8.68 5.32 18.91
C GLY A 111 -9.05 5.60 20.37
N GLN A 112 -8.08 5.77 21.26
CA GLN A 112 -8.30 6.13 22.66
C GLN A 112 -8.42 7.67 22.81
N LYS A 113 -9.11 8.12 23.86
CA LYS A 113 -9.15 9.54 24.21
C LYS A 113 -7.78 10.01 24.73
N PRO A 114 -7.36 11.25 24.44
CA PRO A 114 -6.18 11.84 25.05
C PRO A 114 -6.39 11.94 26.58
N GLN A 115 -5.31 11.79 27.34
CA GLN A 115 -5.33 11.80 28.79
C GLN A 115 -4.88 13.15 29.37
N ASN A 116 -3.99 13.87 28.69
CA ASN A 116 -3.54 15.18 29.13
C ASN A 116 -4.25 16.27 28.30
N ASN A 117 -4.69 17.33 28.98
CA ASN A 117 -5.26 18.55 28.37
C ASN A 117 -4.21 19.65 28.32
#